data_AF-A0A4P9ZVP7-F1
#
_entry.id   AF-A0A4P9ZVP7-F1
#
_cell.length_a   1.000
_cell.length_b   1.000
_cell.length_c   1.000
_cell.angle_alpha   90.00
_cell.angle_beta   90.00
_cell.angle_gamma   90.00
#
_symmetry.space_group_name_H-M   'P 1'
#
loop_
_entity.id
_entity.type
_entity.pdbx_description
1 polymer ?
#
loop_
_entity_poly.entity_id
_entity_poly.type
_entity_poly.pdbx_seq_one_letter_code
_entity_poly.pdbx_strand_id
1 'polypeptide(L)'
;MAALTIMARPTPDTPVKPSGLESFGILSDPSSKLERGSDESNNVETRVWATTLSQYKPDNRTAMMDCQLFYQAVMVGGFPRPTPGQCDDFREYATTEGGIVRPREAAMFLTQVLWESNGLRSKEEHVCAGNQCPGNYTTDNDFSYTEKQGDQTRTVVNQYYGRGYIQLTWSYNYLAASKSMYGDDRLYKNPQLVASDEMTAWRTSFWFWKQHVHDIKEVQDGQFGASTRAINGGLECDGPYQDKARLRFELYTKILKIVEPDTTPDPAGCYSVDSNTNTNTNTNGTSNSNSNS
;
A
#
# COMPACT_ATOMS: atom_id res chain seq x y z
N MET A 1 -3.27 -10.16 0.68
CA MET A 1 -4.10 -9.33 -0.22
C MET A 1 -3.11 -8.46 -0.99
N ALA A 2 -2.97 -8.64 -2.30
CA ALA A 2 -2.35 -7.62 -3.15
C ALA A 2 -3.51 -6.79 -3.70
N ALA A 3 -3.40 -5.47 -3.63
CA ALA A 3 -4.50 -4.58 -3.98
C ALA A 3 -4.73 -4.53 -5.49
N LEU A 4 -5.99 -4.27 -5.87
CA LEU A 4 -6.38 -3.95 -7.23
C LEU A 4 -5.65 -2.68 -7.68
N THR A 5 -5.02 -2.78 -8.86
CA THR A 5 -4.65 -1.73 -9.81
C THR A 5 -4.59 -0.30 -9.26
N ILE A 6 -3.39 0.28 -9.17
CA ILE A 6 -3.24 1.73 -9.05
C ILE A 6 -3.73 2.41 -10.33
N MET A 7 -4.69 3.32 -10.18
CA MET A 7 -5.24 4.16 -11.24
C MET A 7 -4.81 5.61 -11.03
N ALA A 8 -3.50 5.90 -10.97
CA ALA A 8 -3.07 7.27 -11.20
C ALA A 8 -3.34 7.62 -12.66
N ARG A 9 -4.45 8.32 -12.89
CA ARG A 9 -4.75 8.95 -14.17
C ARG A 9 -3.78 10.11 -14.42
N PRO A 10 -3.24 10.26 -15.63
CA PRO A 10 -3.01 11.59 -16.17
C PRO A 10 -4.39 12.24 -16.39
N THR A 11 -4.49 13.55 -16.15
CA THR A 11 -5.66 14.44 -16.29
C THR A 11 -6.72 14.11 -17.37
N PRO A 12 -7.97 14.61 -17.22
CA PRO A 12 -9.15 14.01 -17.84
C PRO A 12 -9.23 14.37 -19.33
N ASP A 13 -9.00 13.40 -20.20
CA ASP A 13 -9.63 13.34 -21.53
C ASP A 13 -9.34 11.96 -22.15
N THR A 14 -10.10 10.96 -21.70
CA THR A 14 -10.60 9.85 -22.53
C THR A 14 -11.34 8.84 -21.64
N PRO A 15 -12.63 8.55 -21.90
CA PRO A 15 -13.30 7.45 -21.23
C PRO A 15 -12.74 6.14 -21.78
N VAL A 16 -11.86 5.47 -21.04
CA VAL A 16 -11.58 4.05 -21.30
C VAL A 16 -12.78 3.27 -20.78
N LYS A 17 -13.53 2.69 -21.73
CA LYS A 17 -14.61 1.75 -21.46
C LYS A 17 -13.99 0.51 -20.81
N PRO A 18 -14.39 0.10 -19.59
CA PRO A 18 -13.86 -1.11 -19.00
C PRO A 18 -14.42 -2.31 -19.78
N SER A 19 -13.63 -2.85 -20.70
CA SER A 19 -13.87 -4.16 -21.28
C SER A 19 -13.00 -5.17 -20.55
N GLY A 20 -13.60 -6.00 -19.69
CA GLY A 20 -12.92 -7.19 -19.14
C GLY A 20 -13.03 -7.43 -17.63
N LEU A 21 -13.78 -6.64 -16.86
CA LEU A 21 -14.03 -6.93 -15.43
C LEU A 21 -15.28 -7.82 -15.29
N GLU A 22 -15.26 -9.05 -15.82
CA GLU A 22 -16.31 -10.04 -15.50
C GLU A 22 -15.92 -10.85 -14.24
N SER A 23 -16.79 -10.72 -13.24
CA SER A 23 -16.89 -11.50 -11.99
C SER A 23 -15.57 -11.96 -11.35
N PHE A 24 -14.95 -11.07 -10.56
CA PHE A 24 -14.01 -11.51 -9.54
C PHE A 24 -14.79 -12.22 -8.44
N GLY A 25 -14.68 -13.55 -8.42
CA GLY A 25 -15.20 -14.38 -7.34
C GLY A 25 -14.76 -13.81 -6.00
N ILE A 26 -15.73 -13.70 -5.09
CA ILE A 26 -15.54 -13.31 -3.71
C ILE A 26 -14.51 -14.26 -3.10
N LEU A 27 -13.24 -13.85 -3.09
CA LEU A 27 -12.22 -14.49 -2.28
C LEU A 27 -12.51 -14.08 -0.84
N SER A 28 -12.69 -15.11 -0.03
CA SER A 28 -13.18 -15.05 1.34
C SER A 28 -12.46 -14.01 2.19
N ASP A 29 -13.28 -13.42 3.05
CA ASP A 29 -12.95 -12.55 4.17
C ASP A 29 -11.56 -12.82 4.80
N PRO A 30 -10.65 -11.83 4.83
CA PRO A 30 -9.35 -11.94 5.52
C PRO A 30 -9.49 -12.21 7.02
N SER A 31 -10.66 -11.94 7.61
CA SER A 31 -10.97 -12.24 9.01
C SER A 31 -11.16 -13.74 9.27
N SER A 32 -11.40 -14.55 8.24
CA SER A 32 -11.61 -16.00 8.38
C SER A 32 -10.34 -16.81 8.69
N LYS A 33 -9.16 -16.19 8.73
CA LYS A 33 -7.92 -16.84 9.22
C LYS A 33 -7.53 -16.46 10.65
N LEU A 34 -8.44 -15.86 11.41
CA LEU A 34 -8.35 -15.77 12.88
C LEU A 34 -8.84 -17.07 13.54
N GLU A 35 -8.40 -18.24 13.06
CA GLU A 35 -8.53 -19.44 13.88
C GLU A 35 -7.41 -19.41 14.94
N ARG A 36 -7.85 -19.51 16.20
CA ARG A 36 -6.99 -19.62 17.39
C ARG A 36 -6.07 -20.83 17.27
N GLY A 37 -4.92 -20.64 16.66
CA GLY A 37 -3.74 -21.45 16.93
C GLY A 37 -3.23 -21.07 18.31
N SER A 38 -3.43 -21.94 19.29
CA SER A 38 -2.78 -21.86 20.61
C SER A 38 -1.30 -22.17 20.45
N ASP A 39 -0.55 -21.20 19.92
CA ASP A 39 0.91 -21.28 19.84
C ASP A 39 1.47 -20.34 20.92
N GLU A 40 1.93 -20.92 22.03
CA GLU A 40 2.51 -20.18 23.17
C GLU A 40 3.71 -19.33 22.75
N SER A 41 4.37 -19.65 21.62
CA SER A 41 5.47 -18.89 21.03
C SER A 41 5.05 -17.46 20.62
N ASN A 42 3.85 -17.28 20.06
CA ASN A 42 3.29 -15.97 19.69
C ASN A 42 2.97 -15.12 20.92
N ASN A 43 2.65 -15.75 22.05
CA ASN A 43 2.30 -15.07 23.30
C ASN A 43 3.56 -14.55 24.03
N VAL A 44 4.69 -15.24 23.88
CA VAL A 44 5.99 -14.79 24.40
C VAL A 44 6.52 -13.63 23.57
N GLU A 45 6.47 -13.73 22.24
CA GLU A 45 6.90 -12.62 21.36
C GLU A 45 6.06 -11.36 21.64
N THR A 46 4.72 -11.46 21.63
CA THR A 46 3.83 -10.32 21.90
C THR A 46 4.03 -9.70 23.29
N ARG A 47 4.35 -10.47 24.32
CA ARG A 47 4.69 -9.94 25.66
C ARG A 47 6.06 -9.24 25.71
N VAL A 48 7.05 -9.76 25.00
CA VAL A 48 8.36 -9.12 24.84
C VAL A 48 8.20 -7.80 24.06
N TRP A 49 7.35 -7.77 23.02
CA TRP A 49 7.02 -6.57 22.26
C TRP A 49 6.30 -5.50 23.10
N ALA A 50 5.28 -5.88 23.89
CA ALA A 50 4.58 -4.95 24.78
C ALA A 50 5.53 -4.34 25.84
N THR A 51 6.46 -5.14 26.35
CA THR A 51 7.49 -4.68 27.29
C THR A 51 8.47 -3.71 26.62
N THR A 52 8.88 -4.00 25.39
CA THR A 52 9.76 -3.14 24.58
C THR A 52 9.11 -1.79 24.25
N LEU A 53 7.79 -1.78 23.93
CA LEU A 53 7.03 -0.55 23.69
C LEU A 53 6.97 0.37 24.92
N SER A 54 6.86 -0.20 26.12
CA SER A 54 6.85 0.60 27.36
C SER A 54 8.20 1.25 27.68
N GLN A 55 9.29 0.76 27.07
CA GLN A 55 10.66 1.17 27.35
C GLN A 55 11.28 2.01 26.21
N TYR A 56 10.73 1.92 25.00
CA TYR A 56 11.19 2.70 23.86
C TYR A 56 10.82 4.17 24.05
N LYS A 57 11.83 5.01 24.22
CA LYS A 57 11.71 6.47 24.15
C LYS A 57 12.24 6.90 22.79
N PRO A 58 11.40 7.41 21.87
CA PRO A 58 11.91 8.01 20.65
C PRO A 58 12.91 9.12 21.03
N ASP A 59 14.12 9.12 20.44
CA ASP A 59 15.04 10.24 20.61
C ASP A 59 14.30 11.51 20.17
N ASN A 60 14.28 12.51 21.03
CA ASN A 60 13.54 13.77 20.88
C ASN A 60 14.17 14.70 19.82
N ARG A 61 14.86 14.11 18.84
CA ARG A 61 15.57 14.77 17.76
C ARG A 61 15.07 14.22 16.43
N THR A 62 14.09 14.91 15.84
CA THR A 62 14.03 15.28 14.41
C THR A 62 14.16 14.18 13.33
N ALA A 63 14.35 12.91 13.68
CA ALA A 63 14.64 11.83 12.75
C ALA A 63 13.32 11.20 12.31
N MET A 64 13.04 11.36 11.02
CA MET A 64 12.07 10.55 10.27
C MET A 64 12.23 9.07 10.65
N MET A 65 11.13 8.45 11.09
CA MET A 65 10.95 7.04 11.50
C MET A 65 12.23 6.18 11.46
N ASP A 66 12.84 5.93 12.62
CA ASP A 66 14.00 5.03 12.69
C ASP A 66 13.61 3.56 12.43
N CYS A 67 14.60 2.66 12.33
CA CYS A 67 14.31 1.28 12.02
C CYS A 67 13.51 0.54 13.09
N GLN A 68 13.69 0.86 14.38
CA GLN A 68 12.88 0.21 15.41
C GLN A 68 11.41 0.61 15.26
N LEU A 69 11.15 1.91 15.06
CA LEU A 69 9.82 2.42 14.85
C LEU A 69 9.20 1.88 13.54
N PHE A 70 9.98 1.81 12.47
CA PHE A 70 9.56 1.21 11.19
C PHE A 70 9.16 -0.26 11.36
N TYR A 71 9.98 -1.09 12.00
CA TYR A 71 9.64 -2.49 12.24
C TYR A 71 8.36 -2.62 13.07
N GLN A 72 8.22 -1.83 14.14
CA GLN A 72 7.03 -1.84 14.99
C GLN A 72 5.78 -1.42 14.22
N ALA A 73 5.87 -0.37 13.39
CA ALA A 73 4.80 0.10 12.53
C ALA A 73 4.34 -1.00 11.55
N VAL A 74 5.27 -1.72 10.92
CA VAL A 74 4.89 -2.84 10.03
C VAL A 74 4.25 -3.99 10.82
N MET A 75 4.84 -4.36 11.96
CA MET A 75 4.38 -5.51 12.76
C MET A 75 3.03 -5.26 13.45
N VAL A 76 2.72 -4.04 13.90
CA VAL A 76 1.40 -3.71 14.47
C VAL A 76 0.27 -3.82 13.42
N GLY A 77 0.63 -3.73 12.14
CA GLY A 77 -0.27 -4.01 11.01
C GLY A 77 -0.61 -5.49 10.83
N GLY A 78 0.06 -6.40 11.57
CA GLY A 78 -0.10 -7.85 11.43
C GLY A 78 0.80 -8.46 10.36
N PHE A 79 1.81 -7.72 9.89
CA PHE A 79 2.78 -8.21 8.90
C PHE A 79 4.07 -8.72 9.56
N PRO A 80 4.83 -9.59 8.88
CA PRO A 80 6.13 -10.02 9.37
C PRO A 80 7.10 -8.84 9.51
N ARG A 81 8.11 -9.02 10.36
CA ARG A 81 9.19 -8.04 10.51
C ARG A 81 9.89 -7.79 9.16
N PRO A 82 10.03 -6.52 8.72
CA PRO A 82 10.83 -6.17 7.55
C PRO A 82 12.31 -6.55 7.68
N THR A 83 13.00 -6.65 6.55
CA THR A 83 14.45 -6.80 6.52
C THR A 83 15.16 -5.49 6.88
N PRO A 84 16.44 -5.53 7.30
CA PRO A 84 17.24 -4.32 7.48
C PRO A 84 17.31 -3.46 6.22
N GLY A 85 17.52 -4.07 5.05
CA GLY A 85 17.57 -3.35 3.77
C GLY A 85 16.27 -2.61 3.46
N GLN A 86 15.10 -3.20 3.77
CA GLN A 86 13.82 -2.50 3.60
C GLN A 86 13.70 -1.25 4.49
N CYS A 87 14.27 -1.28 5.70
CA CYS A 87 14.31 -0.08 6.53
C CYS A 87 15.32 0.96 5.98
N ASP A 88 16.51 0.49 5.62
CA ASP A 88 17.60 1.37 5.16
C ASP A 88 17.14 2.15 3.91
N ASP A 89 16.55 1.48 2.93
CA ASP A 89 15.98 2.11 1.73
C ASP A 89 14.81 3.05 2.06
N PHE A 90 13.90 2.66 2.95
CA PHE A 90 12.81 3.54 3.39
C PHE A 90 13.38 4.86 3.95
N ARG A 91 14.38 4.79 4.82
CA ARG A 91 14.98 5.95 5.47
C ARG A 91 15.82 6.79 4.51
N GLU A 92 16.50 6.16 3.56
CA GLU A 92 17.32 6.83 2.56
C GLU A 92 16.47 7.66 1.59
N TYR A 93 15.33 7.11 1.13
CA TYR A 93 14.56 7.69 0.02
C TYR A 93 13.30 8.46 0.44
N ALA A 94 12.78 8.29 1.66
CA ALA A 94 11.52 8.93 2.06
C ALA A 94 11.53 10.47 1.93
N THR A 95 12.61 11.13 2.36
CA THR A 95 12.73 12.59 2.22
C THR A 95 13.17 12.99 0.81
N THR A 96 14.17 12.33 0.25
CA THR A 96 14.84 12.76 -0.99
C THR A 96 14.02 12.49 -2.25
N GLU A 97 13.34 11.35 -2.31
CA GLU A 97 12.51 10.93 -3.45
C GLU A 97 11.02 11.11 -3.15
N GLY A 98 10.61 10.94 -1.89
CA GLY A 98 9.21 11.03 -1.46
C GLY A 98 8.75 12.42 -1.02
N GLY A 99 9.69 13.32 -0.69
CA GLY A 99 9.39 14.62 -0.06
C GLY A 99 8.84 14.51 1.36
N ILE A 100 8.81 13.32 1.95
CA ILE A 100 8.21 13.06 3.24
C ILE A 100 9.13 13.57 4.34
N VAL A 101 8.65 14.53 5.10
CA VAL A 101 9.39 15.17 6.21
C VAL A 101 8.64 15.13 7.55
N ARG A 102 7.43 14.57 7.56
CA ARG A 102 6.56 14.49 8.75
C ARG A 102 6.26 13.03 9.12
N PRO A 103 6.36 12.63 10.40
CA PRO A 103 6.03 11.26 10.83
C PRO A 103 4.62 10.82 10.43
N ARG A 104 3.61 11.69 10.62
CA ARG A 104 2.25 11.47 10.14
C ARG A 104 2.16 11.07 8.66
N GLU A 105 2.87 11.78 7.79
CA GLU A 105 2.86 11.49 6.35
C GLU A 105 3.62 10.19 6.05
N ALA A 106 4.74 9.93 6.75
CA ALA A 106 5.45 8.66 6.64
C ALA A 106 4.56 7.47 7.04
N ALA A 107 3.71 7.62 8.06
CA ALA A 107 2.72 6.62 8.43
C ALA A 107 1.64 6.43 7.35
N MET A 108 1.18 7.51 6.70
CA MET A 108 0.22 7.42 5.59
C MET A 108 0.83 6.65 4.41
N PHE A 109 2.03 7.05 3.96
CA PHE A 109 2.75 6.38 2.87
C PHE A 109 3.01 4.90 3.20
N LEU A 110 3.56 4.61 4.38
CA LEU A 110 3.87 3.24 4.80
C LEU A 110 2.60 2.38 4.79
N THR A 111 1.48 2.91 5.30
CA THR A 111 0.21 2.18 5.28
C THR A 111 -0.21 1.80 3.88
N GLN A 112 -0.14 2.74 2.94
CA GLN A 112 -0.54 2.48 1.55
C GLN A 112 0.35 1.43 0.91
N VAL A 113 1.67 1.58 1.05
CA VAL A 113 2.63 0.58 0.55
C VAL A 113 2.41 -0.80 1.17
N LEU A 114 2.15 -0.89 2.48
CA LEU A 114 1.87 -2.17 3.13
C LEU A 114 0.61 -2.83 2.59
N TRP A 115 -0.42 -2.02 2.31
CA TRP A 115 -1.66 -2.51 1.72
C TRP A 115 -1.45 -3.05 0.30
N GLU A 116 -0.77 -2.29 -0.56
CA GLU A 116 -0.49 -2.66 -1.95
C GLU A 116 0.36 -3.94 -2.05
N SER A 117 1.35 -4.09 -1.16
CA SER A 117 2.40 -5.09 -1.25
C SER A 117 2.27 -6.28 -0.30
N ASN A 118 1.11 -6.46 0.33
CA ASN A 118 0.89 -7.52 1.31
C ASN A 118 1.96 -7.50 2.43
N GLY A 119 2.26 -6.31 2.95
CA GLY A 119 3.23 -6.10 4.00
C GLY A 119 4.68 -6.17 3.54
N LEU A 120 5.02 -5.56 2.40
CA LEU A 120 6.36 -5.59 1.77
C LEU A 120 6.81 -6.98 1.31
N ARG A 121 5.87 -7.90 1.06
CA ARG A 121 6.17 -9.29 0.65
C ARG A 121 5.97 -9.53 -0.84
N SER A 122 5.13 -8.73 -1.45
CA SER A 122 4.76 -8.85 -2.86
C SER A 122 5.25 -7.63 -3.62
N LYS A 123 6.11 -7.86 -4.62
CA LYS A 123 6.56 -6.84 -5.57
C LYS A 123 6.03 -7.07 -6.98
N GLU A 124 5.12 -8.02 -7.14
CA GLU A 124 4.38 -8.29 -8.37
C GLU A 124 2.91 -8.55 -8.02
N GLU A 125 2.03 -8.06 -8.87
CA GLU A 125 0.62 -8.41 -8.85
C GLU A 125 0.48 -9.93 -9.04
N HIS A 126 -0.08 -10.62 -8.04
CA HIS A 126 -0.06 -12.07 -7.98
C HIS A 126 -0.67 -12.77 -9.21
N VAL A 127 -1.73 -12.20 -9.78
CA VAL A 127 -2.42 -12.78 -10.94
C VAL A 127 -1.68 -12.54 -12.26
N CYS A 128 -0.76 -11.58 -12.29
CA CYS A 128 -0.02 -11.18 -13.49
C CYS A 128 1.46 -11.56 -13.45
N ALA A 129 1.95 -12.05 -12.31
CA ALA A 129 3.33 -12.49 -12.13
C ALA A 129 3.77 -13.44 -13.25
N GLY A 130 4.97 -13.20 -13.79
CA GLY A 130 5.46 -13.95 -14.95
C GLY A 130 4.72 -13.62 -16.25
N ASN A 131 4.16 -12.41 -16.38
CA ASN A 131 3.45 -11.92 -17.56
C ASN A 131 2.16 -12.70 -17.90
N GLN A 132 1.46 -13.16 -16.87
CA GLN A 132 0.24 -14.00 -16.98
C GLN A 132 -1.05 -13.21 -17.21
N CYS A 133 -0.96 -11.90 -17.46
CA CYS A 133 -2.10 -11.03 -17.75
C CYS A 133 -1.98 -10.35 -19.13
N PRO A 134 -1.89 -11.12 -20.24
CA PRO A 134 -1.82 -10.53 -21.56
C PRO A 134 -3.09 -9.71 -21.84
N GLY A 135 -2.93 -8.52 -22.42
CA GLY A 135 -4.05 -7.63 -22.76
C GLY A 135 -4.51 -6.71 -21.62
N ASN A 136 -4.18 -7.01 -20.37
CA ASN A 136 -4.43 -6.10 -19.25
C ASN A 136 -3.34 -5.04 -19.16
N TYR A 137 -3.69 -3.87 -18.64
CA TYR A 137 -2.78 -2.73 -18.48
C TYR A 137 -2.12 -2.28 -19.79
N THR A 138 -2.85 -2.45 -20.89
CA THR A 138 -2.36 -2.15 -22.24
C THR A 138 -2.70 -0.75 -22.68
N THR A 139 -1.79 -0.13 -23.41
CA THR A 139 -1.99 1.15 -24.08
C THR A 139 -1.48 1.08 -25.51
N ASP A 140 -1.94 1.99 -26.37
CA ASP A 140 -1.47 2.06 -27.77
C ASP A 140 0.05 2.33 -27.89
N ASN A 141 0.67 2.84 -26.82
CA ASN A 141 2.08 3.22 -26.76
C ASN A 141 2.91 2.27 -25.88
N ASP A 142 2.53 1.00 -25.75
CA ASP A 142 3.33 0.04 -24.99
C ASP A 142 4.61 -0.34 -25.73
N PHE A 143 5.72 -0.51 -25.00
CA PHE A 143 7.00 -0.88 -25.61
C PHE A 143 6.91 -2.28 -26.19
N SER A 144 7.29 -2.41 -27.46
CA SER A 144 7.45 -3.71 -28.10
C SER A 144 8.86 -3.87 -28.65
N TYR A 145 9.34 -5.11 -28.62
CA TYR A 145 10.64 -5.47 -29.18
C TYR A 145 10.55 -6.81 -29.89
N THR A 146 11.53 -7.06 -30.77
CA THR A 146 11.64 -8.30 -31.51
C THR A 146 12.54 -9.26 -30.77
N GLU A 147 12.05 -10.46 -30.47
CA GLU A 147 12.80 -11.54 -29.84
C GLU A 147 12.98 -12.71 -30.83
N LYS A 148 14.16 -13.31 -30.85
CA LYS A 148 14.46 -14.54 -31.60
C LYS A 148 14.47 -15.74 -30.66
N GLN A 149 13.73 -16.78 -31.02
CA GLN A 149 13.74 -18.07 -30.35
C GLN A 149 14.07 -19.15 -31.40
N GLY A 150 15.36 -19.47 -31.52
CA GLY A 150 15.88 -20.24 -32.67
C GLY A 150 15.71 -19.47 -33.97
N ASP A 151 15.15 -20.12 -34.99
CA ASP A 151 14.85 -19.49 -36.30
C ASP A 151 13.55 -18.68 -36.29
N GLN A 152 12.77 -18.74 -35.20
CA GLN A 152 11.52 -17.99 -35.09
C GLN A 152 11.77 -16.58 -34.56
N THR A 153 11.09 -15.61 -35.16
CA THR A 153 11.07 -14.21 -34.73
C THR A 153 9.67 -13.86 -34.26
N ARG A 154 9.54 -13.32 -33.05
CA ARG A 154 8.25 -12.84 -32.51
C ARG A 154 8.36 -11.41 -32.01
N THR A 155 7.29 -10.66 -32.14
CA THR A 155 7.14 -9.37 -31.45
C THR A 155 6.63 -9.63 -30.04
N VAL A 156 7.34 -9.12 -29.05
CA VAL A 156 6.95 -9.16 -27.64
C VAL A 156 6.54 -7.75 -27.23
N VAL A 157 5.37 -7.63 -26.60
CA VAL A 157 4.90 -6.38 -25.98
C VAL A 157 5.12 -6.49 -24.48
N ASN A 158 5.77 -5.49 -23.89
CA ASN A 158 5.95 -5.42 -22.44
C ASN A 158 4.61 -5.30 -21.72
N GLN A 159 4.49 -5.96 -20.57
CA GLN A 159 3.31 -5.84 -19.71
C GLN A 159 3.60 -4.95 -18.51
N TYR A 160 2.70 -3.99 -18.27
CA TYR A 160 2.84 -2.97 -17.22
C TYR A 160 1.84 -3.17 -16.08
N TYR A 161 1.66 -4.43 -15.66
CA TYR A 161 0.92 -4.80 -14.43
C TYR A 161 1.65 -4.33 -13.16
N GLY A 162 0.95 -4.41 -12.03
CA GLY A 162 1.46 -3.92 -10.73
C GLY A 162 2.81 -4.51 -10.35
N ARG A 163 3.84 -3.67 -10.20
CA ARG A 163 5.13 -4.06 -9.60
C ARG A 163 5.62 -3.10 -8.52
N GLY A 164 6.54 -3.58 -7.69
CA GLY A 164 7.09 -2.83 -6.58
C GLY A 164 6.09 -2.67 -5.44
N TYR A 165 6.49 -1.91 -4.42
CA TYR A 165 5.72 -1.80 -3.18
C TYR A 165 4.45 -0.99 -3.31
N ILE A 166 4.43 -0.01 -4.20
CA ILE A 166 3.22 0.74 -4.53
C ILE A 166 2.39 0.04 -5.63
N GLN A 167 2.80 -1.11 -6.20
CA GLN A 167 2.10 -1.71 -7.35
C GLN A 167 1.93 -0.74 -8.55
N LEU A 168 3.05 -0.13 -8.96
CA LEU A 168 3.13 0.74 -10.13
C LEU A 168 2.56 0.03 -11.36
N THR A 169 1.61 0.67 -12.06
CA THR A 169 0.87 0.10 -13.17
C THR A 169 0.80 1.09 -14.33
N TRP A 170 0.63 0.60 -15.57
CA TRP A 170 0.54 1.34 -16.84
C TRP A 170 1.86 1.88 -17.39
N SER A 171 2.07 1.72 -18.69
CA SER A 171 3.32 2.06 -19.39
C SER A 171 3.78 3.50 -19.19
N TYR A 172 2.84 4.45 -19.17
CA TYR A 172 3.15 5.87 -18.96
C TYR A 172 3.74 6.16 -17.58
N ASN A 173 3.30 5.44 -16.54
CA ASN A 173 3.86 5.59 -15.19
C ASN A 173 5.28 5.01 -15.12
N TYR A 174 5.51 3.86 -15.73
CA TYR A 174 6.86 3.27 -15.82
C TYR A 174 7.83 4.19 -16.57
N LEU A 175 7.39 4.80 -17.67
CA LEU A 175 8.20 5.76 -18.41
C LEU A 175 8.49 7.02 -17.59
N ALA A 176 7.47 7.61 -16.97
CA ALA A 176 7.62 8.81 -16.16
C ALA A 176 8.54 8.58 -14.94
N ALA A 177 8.36 7.46 -14.22
CA ALA A 177 9.23 7.05 -13.13
C ALA A 177 10.68 6.87 -13.59
N SER A 178 10.88 6.17 -14.71
CA SER A 178 12.21 5.95 -15.27
C SER A 178 12.92 7.26 -15.59
N LYS A 179 12.21 8.20 -16.21
CA LYS A 179 12.76 9.51 -16.58
C LYS A 179 13.11 10.35 -15.37
N SER A 180 12.26 10.34 -14.34
CA SER A 180 12.51 11.07 -13.10
C SER A 180 13.69 10.51 -12.32
N MET A 181 13.78 9.18 -12.19
CA MET A 181 14.75 8.52 -11.30
C MET A 181 16.12 8.28 -11.95
N TYR A 182 16.16 8.08 -13.27
CA TYR A 182 17.37 7.67 -13.99
C TYR A 182 17.70 8.55 -15.21
N GLY A 183 16.79 9.42 -15.65
CA GLY A 183 16.98 10.21 -16.88
C GLY A 183 16.80 9.41 -18.19
N ASP A 184 16.46 8.12 -18.11
CA ASP A 184 16.29 7.23 -19.27
C ASP A 184 14.95 6.49 -19.23
N ASP A 185 14.75 5.54 -20.15
CA ASP A 185 13.52 4.74 -20.31
C ASP A 185 13.68 3.28 -19.85
N ARG A 186 14.65 2.98 -18.97
CA ARG A 186 14.94 1.61 -18.54
C ARG A 186 13.76 0.89 -17.91
N LEU A 187 12.91 1.55 -17.11
CA LEU A 187 11.74 0.87 -16.50
C LEU A 187 10.62 0.67 -17.52
N TYR A 188 10.55 1.53 -18.54
CA TYR A 188 9.61 1.36 -19.65
C TYR A 188 10.04 0.20 -20.56
N LYS A 189 11.33 0.07 -20.86
CA LYS A 189 11.89 -1.02 -21.67
C LYS A 189 12.03 -2.35 -20.90
N ASN A 190 12.22 -2.28 -19.59
CA ASN A 190 12.38 -3.45 -18.71
C ASN A 190 11.59 -3.24 -17.40
N PRO A 191 10.25 -3.39 -17.43
CA PRO A 191 9.41 -3.14 -16.26
C PRO A 191 9.70 -4.10 -15.10
N GLN A 192 10.32 -5.26 -15.35
CA GLN A 192 10.66 -6.23 -14.31
C GLN A 192 11.64 -5.67 -13.28
N LEU A 193 12.44 -4.65 -13.63
CA LEU A 193 13.36 -3.99 -12.70
C LEU A 193 12.65 -3.49 -11.43
N VAL A 194 11.40 -3.05 -11.55
CA VAL A 194 10.59 -2.56 -10.42
C VAL A 194 10.26 -3.67 -9.41
N ALA A 195 10.23 -4.93 -9.84
CA ALA A 195 10.00 -6.09 -8.97
C ALA A 195 11.29 -6.75 -8.48
N SER A 196 12.32 -6.80 -9.34
CA SER A 196 13.55 -7.56 -9.05
C SER A 196 14.60 -6.77 -8.26
N ASP A 197 14.61 -5.44 -8.36
CA ASP A 197 15.56 -4.58 -7.66
C ASP A 197 14.89 -3.88 -6.47
N GLU A 198 15.44 -4.09 -5.27
CA GLU A 198 14.85 -3.60 -4.01
C GLU A 198 14.82 -2.07 -3.93
N MET A 199 15.95 -1.44 -4.25
CA MET A 199 16.08 0.01 -4.31
C MET A 199 15.09 0.61 -5.33
N THR A 200 14.95 0.00 -6.52
CA THR A 200 13.99 0.44 -7.54
C THR A 200 12.55 0.31 -7.04
N ALA A 201 12.20 -0.76 -6.32
CA ALA A 201 10.86 -0.92 -5.74
C ALA A 201 10.51 0.19 -4.73
N TRP A 202 11.47 0.60 -3.89
CA TRP A 202 11.28 1.73 -2.97
C TRP A 202 11.24 3.07 -3.69
N ARG A 203 12.22 3.36 -4.54
CA ARG A 203 12.30 4.64 -5.24
C ARG A 203 11.09 4.88 -6.15
N THR A 204 10.57 3.85 -6.82
CA THR A 204 9.31 3.98 -7.60
C THR A 204 8.10 4.27 -6.71
N SER A 205 8.05 3.69 -5.52
CA SER A 205 6.98 3.94 -4.55
C SER A 205 7.00 5.38 -4.04
N PHE A 206 8.19 5.88 -3.68
CA PHE A 206 8.38 7.27 -3.25
C PHE A 206 8.17 8.27 -4.40
N TRP A 207 8.67 7.96 -5.60
CA TRP A 207 8.41 8.77 -6.80
C TRP A 207 6.91 8.94 -7.01
N PHE A 208 6.15 7.84 -6.97
CA PHE A 208 4.71 7.88 -7.16
C PHE A 208 4.04 8.74 -6.08
N TRP A 209 4.42 8.53 -4.82
CA TRP A 209 3.92 9.33 -3.71
C TRP A 209 4.20 10.82 -3.94
N LYS A 210 5.44 11.18 -4.28
CA LYS A 210 5.83 12.57 -4.50
C LYS A 210 5.06 13.22 -5.65
N GLN A 211 4.92 12.51 -6.77
CA GLN A 211 4.27 13.06 -7.97
C GLN A 211 2.76 13.14 -7.88
N HIS A 212 2.12 12.22 -7.16
CA HIS A 212 0.66 12.03 -7.24
C HIS A 212 -0.08 12.17 -5.91
N VAL A 213 0.63 12.21 -4.77
CA VAL A 213 -0.02 12.15 -3.44
C VAL A 213 0.47 13.25 -2.50
N HIS A 214 1.78 13.44 -2.41
CA HIS A 214 2.43 14.32 -1.43
C HIS A 214 1.89 15.76 -1.48
N ASP A 215 1.86 16.40 -2.65
CA ASP A 215 1.48 17.81 -2.78
C ASP A 215 -0.05 18.05 -2.69
N ILE A 216 -0.87 17.01 -2.50
CA ILE A 216 -2.30 17.16 -2.26
C ILE A 216 -2.51 17.83 -0.90
N LYS A 217 -3.24 18.96 -0.89
CA LYS A 217 -3.46 19.76 0.33
C LYS A 217 -4.06 18.92 1.46
N GLU A 218 -5.06 18.11 1.16
CA GLU A 218 -5.76 17.24 2.12
C GLU A 218 -4.81 16.20 2.71
N VAL A 219 -3.90 15.64 1.91
CA VAL A 219 -2.84 14.73 2.39
C VAL A 219 -1.90 15.47 3.34
N GLN A 220 -1.46 16.68 2.97
CA GLN A 220 -0.62 17.52 3.82
C GLN A 220 -1.33 17.93 5.13
N ASP A 221 -2.65 18.06 5.13
CA ASP A 221 -3.47 18.32 6.31
C ASP A 221 -3.67 17.07 7.19
N GLY A 222 -3.34 15.88 6.68
CA GLY A 222 -3.39 14.60 7.41
C GLY A 222 -4.61 13.74 7.12
N GLN A 223 -5.40 14.08 6.09
CA GLN A 223 -6.59 13.34 5.70
C GLN A 223 -6.17 12.06 4.96
N PHE A 224 -6.20 10.92 5.66
CA PHE A 224 -5.74 9.64 5.11
C PHE A 224 -6.53 9.22 3.88
N GLY A 225 -7.85 9.44 3.87
CA GLY A 225 -8.70 9.11 2.73
C GLY A 225 -8.27 9.83 1.45
N ALA A 226 -7.75 11.06 1.53
CA ALA A 226 -7.24 11.76 0.35
C ALA A 226 -6.08 10.99 -0.33
N SER A 227 -5.23 10.31 0.44
CA SER A 227 -4.17 9.45 -0.11
C SER A 227 -4.75 8.21 -0.79
N THR A 228 -5.78 7.57 -0.21
CA THR A 228 -6.48 6.45 -0.85
C THR A 228 -7.16 6.89 -2.14
N ARG A 229 -7.76 8.09 -2.15
CA ARG A 229 -8.38 8.66 -3.34
C ARG A 229 -7.37 8.87 -4.47
N ALA A 230 -6.19 9.39 -4.16
CA ALA A 230 -5.12 9.60 -5.13
C ALA A 230 -4.60 8.28 -5.72
N ILE A 231 -4.55 7.22 -4.92
CA ILE A 231 -4.03 5.90 -5.31
C ILE A 231 -5.06 5.07 -6.08
N ASN A 232 -6.29 4.98 -5.57
CA ASN A 232 -7.33 4.09 -6.12
C ASN A 232 -8.77 4.61 -5.98
N GLY A 233 -8.97 5.94 -5.99
CA GLY A 233 -10.26 6.53 -5.63
C GLY A 233 -11.44 6.14 -6.51
N GLY A 234 -11.22 5.87 -7.80
CA GLY A 234 -12.30 5.44 -8.70
C GLY A 234 -12.90 4.08 -8.33
N LEU A 235 -12.13 3.22 -7.67
CA LEU A 235 -12.55 1.88 -7.24
C LEU A 235 -12.92 1.85 -5.75
N GLU A 236 -12.15 2.55 -4.93
CA GLU A 236 -12.20 2.47 -3.48
C GLU A 236 -12.94 3.63 -2.80
N CYS A 237 -13.09 4.79 -3.44
CA CYS A 237 -13.87 5.90 -2.88
C CYS A 237 -15.25 6.00 -3.55
N ASP A 238 -15.26 6.06 -4.88
CA ASP A 238 -16.47 6.29 -5.66
C ASP A 238 -16.99 5.00 -6.33
N GLY A 239 -16.30 3.88 -6.10
CA GLY A 239 -16.56 2.59 -6.70
C GLY A 239 -17.08 1.54 -5.70
N PRO A 240 -17.11 0.27 -6.11
CA PRO A 240 -17.72 -0.81 -5.32
C PRO A 240 -16.87 -1.28 -4.13
N TYR A 241 -15.63 -0.79 -3.97
CA TYR A 241 -14.66 -1.31 -2.99
C TYR A 241 -14.41 -0.36 -1.81
N GLN A 242 -15.43 0.37 -1.38
CA GLN A 242 -15.36 1.27 -0.21
C GLN A 242 -15.01 0.55 1.11
N ASP A 243 -15.26 -0.75 1.20
CA ASP A 243 -14.84 -1.58 2.34
C ASP A 243 -13.31 -1.66 2.44
N LYS A 244 -12.60 -1.85 1.32
CA LYS A 244 -11.13 -1.92 1.26
C LYS A 244 -10.49 -0.65 1.74
N ALA A 245 -11.09 0.42 1.29
CA ALA A 245 -10.71 1.76 1.55
C ALA A 245 -10.83 2.07 3.07
N ARG A 246 -11.90 1.60 3.74
CA ARG A 246 -12.03 1.66 5.22
C ARG A 246 -10.99 0.79 5.92
N LEU A 247 -10.70 -0.41 5.42
CA LEU A 247 -9.67 -1.29 5.98
C LEU A 247 -8.26 -0.70 5.90
N ARG A 248 -7.93 0.07 4.84
CA ARG A 248 -6.69 0.87 4.79
C ARG A 248 -6.62 1.87 5.94
N PHE A 249 -7.73 2.55 6.25
CA PHE A 249 -7.79 3.51 7.35
C PHE A 249 -7.67 2.85 8.74
N GLU A 250 -8.23 1.65 8.91
CA GLU A 250 -8.03 0.87 10.14
C GLU A 250 -6.57 0.46 10.32
N LEU A 251 -5.89 0.05 9.24
CA LEU A 251 -4.46 -0.22 9.25
C LEU A 251 -3.65 1.04 9.60
N TYR A 252 -3.98 2.18 8.97
CA TYR A 252 -3.36 3.47 9.26
C TYR A 252 -3.47 3.85 10.74
N THR A 253 -4.66 3.67 11.33
CA THR A 253 -4.90 4.00 12.75
C THR A 253 -3.96 3.22 13.69
N LYS A 254 -3.72 1.94 13.40
CA LYS A 254 -2.78 1.11 14.17
C LYS A 254 -1.34 1.60 14.03
N ILE A 255 -0.94 1.92 12.80
CA ILE A 255 0.41 2.39 12.48
C ILE A 255 0.66 3.77 13.10
N LEU A 256 -0.28 4.71 12.94
CA LEU A 256 -0.18 6.06 13.48
C LEU A 256 -0.04 6.06 15.00
N LYS A 257 -0.71 5.15 15.71
CA LYS A 257 -0.56 5.02 17.16
C LYS A 257 0.86 4.64 17.59
N ILE A 258 1.61 3.96 16.73
CA ILE A 258 3.03 3.67 16.97
C ILE A 258 3.89 4.88 16.62
N VAL A 259 3.65 5.47 15.45
CA VAL A 259 4.52 6.51 14.87
C VAL A 259 4.32 7.88 15.52
N GLU A 260 3.09 8.23 15.89
CA GLU A 260 2.68 9.54 16.40
C GLU A 260 1.48 9.37 17.37
N PRO A 261 1.71 8.82 18.59
CA PRO A 261 0.67 8.32 19.49
C PRO A 261 -0.36 9.36 19.96
N ASP A 262 0.01 10.64 19.98
CA ASP A 262 -0.84 11.74 20.42
C ASP A 262 -1.69 12.34 19.29
N THR A 263 -1.50 11.86 18.05
CA THR A 263 -2.21 12.37 16.87
C THR A 263 -3.47 11.57 16.59
N THR A 264 -4.58 12.29 16.40
CA THR A 264 -5.87 11.68 16.02
C THR A 264 -5.88 11.39 14.51
N PRO A 265 -6.17 10.15 14.07
CA PRO A 265 -6.25 9.81 12.64
C PRO A 265 -7.49 10.45 11.99
N ASP A 266 -7.34 10.97 10.78
CA ASP A 266 -8.42 11.61 10.02
C ASP A 266 -8.80 10.77 8.78
N PRO A 267 -10.03 10.22 8.69
CA PRO A 267 -10.48 9.40 7.57
C PRO A 267 -10.93 10.21 6.34
N ALA A 268 -10.98 11.55 6.41
CA ALA A 268 -11.56 12.39 5.37
C ALA A 268 -10.89 12.22 3.99
N GLY A 269 -11.62 12.63 2.94
CA GLY A 269 -11.13 12.66 1.57
C GLY A 269 -11.49 11.44 0.70
N CYS A 270 -12.06 10.35 1.25
CA CYS A 270 -12.47 9.18 0.45
C CYS A 270 -13.89 8.68 0.77
N TYR A 271 -14.31 8.68 2.03
CA TYR A 271 -15.67 8.28 2.43
C TYR A 271 -16.44 9.46 3.01
N SER A 272 -17.76 9.44 2.85
CA SER A 272 -18.64 10.21 3.72
C SER A 272 -18.46 9.69 5.14
N VAL A 273 -17.94 10.54 6.03
CA VAL A 273 -17.95 10.27 7.47
C VAL A 273 -19.40 10.36 7.93
N ASP A 274 -20.14 9.25 7.83
CA ASP A 274 -21.39 9.13 8.56
C ASP A 274 -21.06 9.31 10.04
N SER A 275 -21.65 10.33 10.64
CA SER A 275 -21.42 10.79 12.01
C SER A 275 -21.85 9.77 13.10
N ASN A 276 -21.99 8.50 12.77
CA ASN A 276 -22.60 7.47 13.62
C ASN A 276 -21.79 6.18 13.79
N THR A 277 -20.61 6.02 13.18
CA THR A 277 -19.74 4.87 13.49
C THR A 277 -18.71 5.22 14.55
N ASN A 278 -19.18 5.62 15.73
CA ASN A 278 -18.46 5.36 16.96
C ASN A 278 -18.72 3.88 17.26
N THR A 279 -17.81 2.99 16.85
CA THR A 279 -17.91 1.55 17.08
C THR A 279 -17.82 1.26 18.56
N ASN A 280 -18.96 1.34 19.23
CA ASN A 280 -19.17 0.83 20.57
C ASN A 280 -19.25 -0.71 20.46
N THR A 281 -18.10 -1.38 20.35
CA THR A 281 -18.02 -2.83 20.56
C THR A 281 -18.18 -3.10 22.04
N ASN A 282 -19.43 -3.14 22.51
CA ASN A 282 -19.77 -3.66 23.83
C ASN A 282 -20.97 -4.60 23.67
N THR A 283 -20.70 -5.81 23.17
CA THR A 283 -21.67 -6.89 23.16
C THR A 283 -21.66 -7.61 24.51
N ASN A 284 -22.73 -7.37 25.26
CA ASN A 284 -23.41 -8.26 26.21
C ASN A 284 -22.62 -8.89 27.36
N GLY A 285 -22.58 -8.15 28.49
CA GLY A 285 -22.70 -8.76 29.81
C GLY A 285 -24.18 -8.97 30.15
N THR A 286 -24.70 -10.18 29.98
CA THR A 286 -26.00 -10.58 30.54
C THR A 286 -25.79 -10.88 32.03
N SER A 287 -26.08 -9.91 32.90
CA SER A 287 -26.27 -10.15 34.32
C SER A 287 -27.71 -10.58 34.59
N ASN A 288 -27.81 -11.75 35.21
CA ASN A 288 -28.99 -12.49 35.63
C ASN A 288 -29.59 -11.89 36.93
N SER A 289 -30.93 -11.80 37.06
CA SER A 289 -31.63 -11.99 38.34
C SER A 289 -33.17 -11.95 38.22
N ASN A 290 -33.78 -13.13 38.44
CA ASN A 290 -35.04 -13.45 39.15
C ASN A 290 -35.96 -12.33 39.65
N SER A 291 -37.29 -12.53 39.51
CA SER A 291 -38.17 -12.91 40.65
C SER A 291 -39.64 -13.13 40.25
N ASN A 292 -40.21 -14.18 40.84
CA ASN A 292 -41.61 -14.61 40.91
C ASN A 292 -42.72 -13.53 40.90
N SER A 293 -43.84 -13.87 40.26
CA SER A 293 -45.18 -14.02 40.88
C SER A 293 -46.12 -14.76 39.94
#